data_AF-A0A1G8LLC1-F1
#
_entry.id   AF-A0A1G8LLC1-F1
#
_cell.length_a   1.000
_cell.length_b   1.000
_cell.length_c   1.000
_cell.angle_alpha   90.00
_cell.angle_beta   90.00
_cell.angle_gamma   90.00
#
_symmetry.space_group_name_H-M   'P 1'
#
loop_
_entity.id
_entity.type
_entity.pdbx_description
1 polymer ?
#
loop_
_entity_poly.entity_id
_entity_poly.type
_entity_poly.pdbx_seq_one_letter_code
_entity_poly.pdbx_strand_id
1 'polypeptide(L)'
;MKKGYSCIKKFPRYELNPIENFKRWKRNIKYIYQRVKYGYCDRDVWSIDYWFLNVVPCMLEELRDKAHGCPPKERLDAKILDGDDMEEWKQILSEMVFLFREAHEETCSKRNPYEDEYSQARDEFEEKIKGLTRRYIFQNMPEYKEIIDKYLDESHKLAAYREECKDKAFKLFSKYFFDLWD
;
A
#
# COMPACT_ATOMS: atom_id res chain seq x y z
N MET A 1 11.18 -13.84 11.02
CA MET A 1 10.73 -14.28 9.67
C MET A 1 10.64 -13.05 8.78
N LYS A 2 11.19 -13.06 7.56
CA LYS A 2 11.14 -11.89 6.66
C LYS A 2 9.68 -11.58 6.31
N LYS A 3 9.25 -10.33 6.51
CA LYS A 3 7.97 -9.81 6.01
C LYS A 3 8.22 -9.39 4.56
N GLY A 4 7.58 -10.06 3.59
CA GLY A 4 7.94 -9.89 2.18
C GLY A 4 6.76 -9.87 1.23
N TYR A 5 6.89 -9.09 0.16
CA TYR A 5 5.92 -9.00 -0.92
C TYR A 5 6.12 -10.11 -1.97
N SER A 6 5.20 -11.07 -2.01
CA SER A 6 5.30 -12.21 -2.93
C SER A 6 4.95 -11.82 -4.36
N CYS A 7 5.75 -12.28 -5.33
CA CYS A 7 5.43 -12.17 -6.75
C CYS A 7 4.38 -13.20 -7.24
N ILE A 8 3.92 -14.09 -6.34
CA ILE A 8 2.93 -15.14 -6.61
C ILE A 8 1.51 -14.56 -6.47
N LYS A 9 0.67 -14.71 -7.51
CA LYS A 9 -0.77 -14.39 -7.41
C LYS A 9 -1.44 -15.47 -6.56
N LYS A 10 -1.79 -15.15 -5.30
CA LYS A 10 -2.33 -16.11 -4.33
C LYS A 10 -3.79 -16.48 -4.59
N PHE A 11 -4.65 -15.52 -4.92
CA PHE A 11 -6.09 -15.78 -5.12
C PHE A 11 -6.61 -15.17 -6.42
N PRO A 12 -7.28 -15.94 -7.28
CA PRO A 12 -8.10 -15.37 -8.34
C PRO A 12 -9.43 -14.88 -7.74
N ARG A 13 -10.04 -13.83 -8.29
CA ARG A 13 -11.37 -13.37 -7.84
C ARG A 13 -12.50 -14.38 -8.15
N TYR A 14 -12.23 -15.33 -9.05
CA TYR A 14 -13.16 -16.34 -9.51
C TYR A 14 -12.45 -17.68 -9.66
N GLU A 15 -13.20 -18.78 -9.61
CA GLU A 15 -12.68 -20.10 -9.94
C GLU A 15 -12.11 -20.10 -11.37
N LEU A 16 -10.82 -20.41 -11.48
CA LEU A 16 -10.15 -20.48 -12.77
C LEU A 16 -10.31 -21.89 -13.34
N ASN A 17 -10.54 -21.97 -14.65
CA ASN A 17 -10.49 -23.25 -15.35
C ASN A 17 -9.05 -23.82 -15.38
N PRO A 18 -8.86 -25.12 -15.69
CA PRO A 18 -7.54 -25.74 -15.68
C PRO A 18 -6.49 -25.04 -16.58
N ILE A 19 -6.90 -24.51 -17.73
CA ILE A 19 -6.00 -23.83 -18.67
C ILE A 19 -5.50 -22.51 -18.09
N GLU A 20 -6.38 -21.72 -17.48
CA GLU A 20 -6.05 -20.47 -16.83
C GLU A 20 -5.18 -20.68 -15.60
N ASN A 21 -5.43 -21.75 -14.84
CA ASN A 21 -4.58 -22.17 -13.74
C ASN A 21 -3.15 -22.45 -14.22
N PHE A 22 -3.00 -23.21 -15.31
CA PHE A 22 -1.69 -23.50 -15.89
C PHE A 22 -0.98 -22.26 -16.42
N LYS A 23 -1.69 -21.39 -17.15
CA LYS A 23 -1.16 -20.09 -17.62
C LYS A 23 -0.68 -19.23 -16.44
N ARG A 24 -1.45 -19.17 -15.35
CA ARG A 24 -1.09 -18.45 -14.12
C ARG A 24 0.15 -19.04 -13.47
N TRP A 25 0.24 -20.36 -13.37
CA TRP A 25 1.41 -21.04 -12.81
C TRP A 25 2.68 -20.74 -13.60
N LYS A 26 2.65 -20.89 -14.94
CA LYS A 26 3.76 -20.50 -15.83
C LYS A 26 4.19 -19.05 -15.62
N ARG A 27 3.22 -18.14 -15.50
CA ARG A 27 3.47 -16.72 -15.26
C ARG A 27 4.10 -16.45 -13.89
N ASN A 28 3.66 -17.14 -12.83
CA ASN A 28 4.27 -17.02 -11.51
C ASN A 28 5.74 -17.49 -11.54
N ILE A 29 6.05 -18.58 -12.24
CA ILE A 29 7.44 -19.04 -12.43
C ILE A 29 8.27 -17.99 -13.16
N LYS A 30 7.75 -17.41 -14.24
CA LYS A 30 8.41 -16.31 -14.95
C LYS A 30 8.74 -15.15 -14.01
N TYR A 31 7.79 -14.74 -13.17
CA TYR A 31 7.99 -13.63 -12.23
C TYR A 31 9.04 -13.94 -11.16
N ILE A 32 9.05 -15.16 -10.63
CA ILE A 32 10.09 -15.61 -9.69
C ILE A 32 11.46 -15.52 -10.37
N TYR A 33 11.60 -16.10 -11.57
CA TYR A 33 12.85 -16.04 -12.33
C TYR A 33 13.31 -14.61 -12.58
N GLN A 34 12.42 -13.72 -13.00
CA GLN A 34 12.75 -12.32 -13.25
C GLN A 34 13.24 -11.62 -11.99
N ARG A 35 12.55 -11.79 -10.86
CA ARG A 35 12.97 -11.16 -9.59
C ARG A 35 14.30 -11.69 -9.10
N VAL A 36 14.58 -12.98 -9.27
CA VAL A 36 15.88 -13.57 -8.91
C VAL A 36 17.00 -13.07 -9.82
N LYS A 37 16.76 -12.99 -11.14
CA LYS A 37 17.80 -12.63 -12.12
C LYS A 37 18.04 -11.13 -12.24
N TYR A 38 17.00 -10.31 -12.14
CA TYR A 38 17.04 -8.88 -12.45
C TYR A 38 16.70 -7.98 -11.25
N GLY A 39 16.31 -8.56 -10.11
CA GLY A 39 15.89 -7.82 -8.91
C GLY A 39 14.40 -7.42 -8.90
N TYR A 40 13.72 -7.42 -10.05
CA TYR A 40 12.30 -7.11 -10.19
C TYR A 40 11.65 -7.97 -11.29
N CYS A 41 10.31 -8.00 -11.34
CA CYS A 41 9.55 -8.72 -12.37
C CYS A 41 8.47 -7.86 -13.03
N ASP A 42 7.88 -8.32 -14.14
CA ASP A 42 6.87 -7.54 -14.87
C ASP A 42 5.67 -7.14 -14.01
N ARG A 43 5.36 -7.93 -12.96
CA ARG A 43 4.30 -7.58 -12.00
C ARG A 43 4.67 -6.34 -11.18
N ASP A 44 5.92 -6.21 -10.79
CA ASP A 44 6.37 -5.10 -9.95
C ASP A 44 6.33 -3.81 -10.75
N VAL A 45 6.65 -3.91 -12.04
CA VAL A 45 6.53 -2.81 -13.01
C VAL A 45 5.08 -2.40 -13.23
N TRP A 46 4.12 -3.33 -13.15
CA TRP A 46 2.69 -3.01 -13.30
C TRP A 46 2.20 -1.97 -12.29
N SER A 47 2.78 -1.95 -11.08
CA SER A 47 2.47 -0.96 -10.04
C SER A 47 3.67 -0.85 -9.10
N ILE A 48 4.60 0.03 -9.49
CA ILE A 48 5.86 0.27 -8.77
C ILE A 48 5.58 0.87 -7.39
N ASP A 49 4.59 1.76 -7.33
CA ASP A 49 4.08 2.38 -6.11
C ASP A 49 3.61 1.33 -5.10
N TYR A 50 2.76 0.40 -5.53
CA TYR A 50 2.26 -0.67 -4.66
C TYR A 50 3.38 -1.63 -4.26
N TRP A 51 4.29 -1.98 -5.18
CA TRP A 51 5.49 -2.75 -4.83
C TRP A 51 6.33 -2.04 -3.77
N PHE A 52 6.61 -0.76 -3.97
CA PHE A 52 7.44 0.06 -3.08
C PHE A 52 6.85 0.09 -1.68
N LEU A 53 5.56 0.41 -1.56
CA LEU A 53 4.87 0.51 -0.27
C LEU A 53 4.72 -0.84 0.45
N ASN A 54 4.79 -1.96 -0.26
CA ASN A 54 4.81 -3.29 0.36
C ASN A 54 6.21 -3.81 0.72
N VAL A 55 7.28 -3.25 0.13
CA VAL A 55 8.65 -3.76 0.29
C VAL A 55 9.50 -2.84 1.15
N VAL A 56 9.55 -1.54 0.81
CA VAL A 56 10.45 -0.58 1.47
C VAL A 56 10.14 -0.42 2.97
N PRO A 57 8.87 -0.34 3.42
CA PRO A 57 8.58 -0.28 4.85
C PRO A 57 9.03 -1.53 5.62
N CYS A 58 8.98 -2.71 4.99
CA CYS A 58 9.51 -3.93 5.60
C CYS A 58 11.05 -3.89 5.72
N MET A 59 11.75 -3.33 4.72
CA MET A 59 13.20 -3.14 4.79
C MET A 59 13.58 -2.13 5.88
N LEU A 60 12.85 -1.02 6.00
CA LEU A 60 13.06 0.00 7.02
C LEU A 60 12.79 -0.54 8.44
N GLU A 61 11.76 -1.37 8.62
CA GLU A 61 11.54 -2.06 9.90
C GLU A 61 12.70 -2.99 10.25
N GLU A 62 13.17 -3.79 9.29
CA GLU A 62 14.30 -4.69 9.53
C GLU A 62 15.58 -3.90 9.85
N LEU A 63 15.81 -2.78 9.15
CA LEU A 63 16.93 -1.89 9.43
C LEU A 63 16.83 -1.32 10.85
N ARG A 64 15.68 -0.78 11.25
CA ARG A 64 15.46 -0.26 12.61
C ARG A 64 15.78 -1.30 13.69
N ASP A 65 15.35 -2.54 13.47
CA ASP A 65 15.47 -3.60 14.48
C ASP A 65 16.89 -4.17 14.57
N LYS A 66 17.69 -4.06 13.51
CA LYS A 66 19.00 -4.72 13.39
C LYS A 66 20.19 -3.77 13.26
N ALA A 67 19.95 -2.50 12.97
CA ALA A 67 21.00 -1.52 12.71
C ALA A 67 22.04 -1.48 13.82
N HIS A 68 23.31 -1.60 13.42
CA HIS A 68 24.50 -1.41 14.22
C HIS A 68 25.07 0.01 14.09
N GLY A 69 24.69 0.73 13.03
CA GLY A 69 25.08 2.10 12.76
C GLY A 69 23.90 3.09 12.81
N CYS A 70 24.24 4.36 13.01
CA CYS A 70 23.32 5.48 12.83
C CYS A 70 24.03 6.63 12.09
N PRO A 71 23.28 7.54 11.43
CA PRO A 71 23.87 8.73 10.84
C PRO A 71 24.65 9.55 11.89
N PRO A 72 25.69 10.30 11.49
CA PRO A 72 26.36 11.27 12.35
C PRO A 72 25.36 12.27 12.95
N LYS A 73 25.63 12.69 14.19
CA LYS A 73 24.75 13.55 14.97
C LYS A 73 24.38 14.87 14.27
N GLU A 74 25.27 15.40 13.43
CA GLU A 74 25.02 16.63 12.66
C GLU A 74 23.92 16.45 11.59
N ARG A 75 23.64 15.22 11.15
CA ARG A 75 22.58 14.89 10.18
C ARG A 75 21.27 14.52 10.85
N LEU A 76 21.31 14.06 12.09
CA LEU A 76 20.12 13.87 12.90
C LEU A 76 19.49 15.24 13.19
N ASP A 77 18.17 15.36 13.03
CA ASP A 77 17.44 16.50 13.58
C ASP A 77 17.37 16.32 15.09
N ALA A 78 18.51 16.47 15.77
CA ALA A 78 18.67 16.25 17.19
C ALA A 78 17.75 17.22 17.94
N LYS A 79 16.52 16.77 18.20
CA LYS A 79 15.58 17.46 19.09
C LYS A 79 16.08 17.36 20.54
N ILE A 80 16.96 16.39 20.82
CA ILE A 80 17.52 16.13 22.14
C ILE A 80 19.05 16.19 22.02
N LEU A 81 19.64 17.30 22.45
CA LEU A 81 21.10 17.50 22.42
C LEU A 81 21.86 16.41 23.23
N ASP A 82 21.19 15.83 24.24
CA ASP A 82 21.72 14.81 25.14
C ASP A 82 21.08 13.41 24.95
N GLY A 83 20.40 13.18 23.82
CA GLY A 83 19.73 11.90 23.51
C GLY A 83 20.69 10.81 23.03
N ASP A 84 20.26 9.55 23.11
CA ASP A 84 20.94 8.42 22.46
C ASP A 84 20.68 8.50 20.95
N ASP A 85 21.73 8.82 20.18
CA ASP A 85 21.69 8.97 18.72
C ASP A 85 21.06 7.74 18.02
N MET A 86 21.25 6.53 18.59
CA MET A 86 20.70 5.29 18.06
C MET A 86 19.18 5.21 18.27
N GLU A 87 18.69 5.67 19.42
CA GLU A 87 17.27 5.68 19.72
C GLU A 87 16.53 6.72 18.86
N GLU A 88 17.13 7.90 18.65
CA GLU A 88 16.61 8.90 17.73
C GLU A 88 16.50 8.36 16.30
N TRP A 89 17.54 7.64 15.84
CA TRP A 89 17.51 7.02 14.52
C TRP A 89 16.41 5.96 14.40
N LYS A 90 16.20 5.14 15.43
CA LYS A 90 15.09 4.16 15.46
C LYS A 90 13.71 4.84 15.42
N GLN A 91 13.57 6.00 16.05
CA GLN A 91 12.32 6.78 15.99
C GLN A 91 12.07 7.31 14.58
N ILE A 92 13.10 7.87 13.93
CA ILE A 92 13.02 8.34 12.54
C ILE A 92 12.61 7.20 11.59
N LEU A 93 13.26 6.04 11.70
CA LEU A 93 12.91 4.86 10.89
C LEU A 93 11.48 4.39 11.18
N SER A 94 11.05 4.41 12.45
CA SER A 94 9.66 4.08 12.82
C SER A 94 8.65 5.04 12.23
N GLU A 95 8.96 6.34 12.20
CA GLU A 95 8.12 7.37 11.58
C GLU A 95 8.00 7.14 10.07
N MET A 96 9.11 6.87 9.36
CA MET A 96 9.07 6.52 7.94
C MET A 96 8.21 5.29 7.66
N VAL A 97 8.40 4.22 8.45
CA VAL A 97 7.62 2.97 8.33
C VAL A 97 6.13 3.26 8.52
N PHE A 98 5.79 4.02 9.56
CA PHE A 98 4.40 4.39 9.84
C PHE A 98 3.79 5.17 8.68
N LEU A 99 4.46 6.22 8.21
CA LEU A 99 3.94 7.09 7.15
C LEU A 99 3.76 6.33 5.82
N PHE A 100 4.70 5.48 5.42
CA PHE A 100 4.52 4.67 4.21
C PHE A 100 3.39 3.65 4.35
N ARG A 101 3.18 3.07 5.53
CA ARG A 101 2.04 2.17 5.77
C ARG A 101 0.72 2.90 5.73
N GLU A 102 0.66 4.11 6.26
CA GLU A 102 -0.54 4.95 6.22
C GLU A 102 -0.83 5.49 4.82
N ALA A 103 0.20 5.72 4.01
CA ALA A 103 0.03 6.09 2.60
C ALA A 103 -0.55 4.96 1.74
N HIS A 104 -0.35 3.70 2.12
CA HIS A 104 -0.77 2.54 1.35
C HIS A 104 -2.21 2.12 1.67
N GLU A 105 -3.01 1.95 0.64
CA GLU A 105 -4.46 1.68 0.77
C GLU A 105 -4.80 0.48 1.65
N GLU A 106 -4.07 -0.62 1.53
CA GLU A 106 -4.42 -1.85 2.26
C GLU A 106 -3.97 -1.84 3.73
N THR A 107 -2.98 -1.02 4.06
CA THR A 107 -2.40 -0.96 5.40
C THR A 107 -2.79 0.30 6.16
N CYS A 108 -3.42 1.26 5.49
CA CYS A 108 -3.94 2.48 6.10
C CYS A 108 -4.89 2.13 7.24
N SER A 109 -4.64 2.71 8.40
CA SER A 109 -5.49 2.52 9.58
C SER A 109 -6.88 3.17 9.42
N LYS A 110 -6.98 4.22 8.61
CA LYS A 110 -8.23 4.94 8.35
C LYS A 110 -9.02 4.26 7.23
N ARG A 111 -10.33 4.09 7.45
CA ARG A 111 -11.26 3.50 6.50
C ARG A 111 -12.47 4.40 6.29
N ASN A 112 -13.13 4.22 5.16
CA ASN A 112 -14.36 4.95 4.88
C ASN A 112 -15.48 4.42 5.81
N PRO A 113 -16.07 5.26 6.68
CA PRO A 113 -17.17 4.85 7.55
C PRO A 113 -18.42 4.41 6.77
N TYR A 114 -18.55 4.83 5.50
CA TYR A 114 -19.65 4.47 4.62
C TYR A 114 -19.34 3.26 3.70
N GLU A 115 -18.20 2.59 3.85
CA GLU A 115 -17.80 1.47 2.98
C GLU A 115 -18.83 0.34 2.97
N ASP A 116 -19.27 -0.10 4.15
CA ASP A 116 -20.22 -1.21 4.28
C ASP A 116 -21.59 -0.85 3.71
N GLU A 117 -22.10 0.35 4.02
CA GLU A 117 -23.39 0.85 3.53
C GLU A 117 -23.36 1.06 2.01
N TYR A 118 -22.27 1.61 1.47
CA TYR A 118 -22.07 1.75 0.04
C TYR A 118 -22.00 0.39 -0.67
N SER A 119 -21.30 -0.59 -0.09
CA SER A 119 -21.24 -1.95 -0.63
C SER A 119 -22.62 -2.61 -0.65
N GLN A 120 -23.41 -2.47 0.41
CA GLN A 120 -24.78 -2.99 0.47
C GLN A 120 -25.68 -2.33 -0.59
N ALA A 121 -25.64 -1.01 -0.70
CA ALA A 121 -26.40 -0.27 -1.71
C ALA A 121 -26.03 -0.72 -3.14
N ARG A 122 -24.74 -0.99 -3.38
CA ARG A 122 -24.26 -1.51 -4.66
C ARG A 122 -24.77 -2.92 -4.94
N ASP A 123 -24.70 -3.82 -3.97
CA ASP A 123 -25.18 -5.20 -4.11
C ASP A 123 -26.70 -5.23 -4.39
N GLU A 124 -27.47 -4.40 -3.68
CA GLU A 124 -28.91 -4.24 -3.92
C GLU A 124 -29.20 -3.73 -5.34
N PHE A 125 -28.43 -2.75 -5.82
CA PHE A 125 -28.56 -2.26 -7.19
C PHE A 125 -28.24 -3.35 -8.20
N GLU A 126 -27.13 -4.09 -8.01
CA GLU A 126 -26.70 -5.17 -8.89
C GLU A 126 -27.75 -6.29 -8.99
N GLU A 127 -28.41 -6.64 -7.89
CA GLU A 127 -29.55 -7.58 -7.89
C GLU A 127 -30.79 -6.99 -8.58
N LYS A 128 -31.11 -5.70 -8.38
CA LYS A 128 -32.24 -5.03 -9.07
C LYS A 128 -32.08 -5.02 -10.59
N ILE A 129 -30.85 -4.85 -11.10
CA ILE A 129 -30.58 -4.79 -12.55
C ILE A 129 -30.26 -6.13 -13.18
N LYS A 130 -30.23 -7.21 -12.40
CA LYS A 130 -29.93 -8.55 -12.85
C LYS A 130 -30.93 -9.00 -13.92
N GLY A 131 -30.43 -9.28 -15.12
CA GLY A 131 -31.26 -9.64 -16.27
C GLY A 131 -31.79 -8.47 -17.11
N LEU A 132 -31.52 -7.21 -16.73
CA LEU A 132 -31.86 -6.03 -17.54
C LEU A 132 -30.71 -5.64 -18.48
N THR A 133 -31.03 -5.18 -19.70
CA THR A 133 -30.03 -4.78 -20.70
C THR A 133 -29.38 -3.43 -20.33
N ARG A 134 -28.27 -3.48 -19.58
CA ARG A 134 -27.11 -2.55 -19.53
C ARG A 134 -27.31 -1.03 -19.74
N ARG A 135 -28.43 -0.44 -19.29
CA ARG A 135 -28.65 1.02 -19.36
C ARG A 135 -28.59 1.75 -18.01
N TYR A 136 -28.51 1.02 -16.91
CA TYR A 136 -28.49 1.60 -15.57
C TYR A 136 -27.05 1.68 -15.05
N ILE A 137 -26.68 2.84 -14.51
CA ILE A 137 -25.38 3.11 -13.89
C ILE A 137 -25.66 3.48 -12.45
N PHE A 138 -25.10 2.74 -11.49
CA PHE A 138 -25.29 2.94 -10.05
C PHE A 138 -25.09 4.42 -9.65
N GLN A 139 -24.02 5.03 -10.16
CA GLN A 139 -23.65 6.43 -9.90
C GLN A 139 -24.72 7.46 -10.32
N ASN A 140 -25.60 7.10 -11.26
CA ASN A 140 -26.62 8.00 -11.80
C ASN A 140 -28.00 7.80 -11.18
N MET A 141 -28.13 6.88 -10.21
CA MET A 141 -29.42 6.56 -9.60
C MET A 141 -29.75 7.55 -8.49
N PRO A 142 -30.87 8.31 -8.58
CA PRO A 142 -31.25 9.26 -7.55
C PRO A 142 -31.46 8.62 -6.17
N GLU A 143 -31.94 7.37 -6.15
CA GLU A 143 -32.18 6.58 -4.93
C GLU A 143 -30.90 6.37 -4.11
N TYR A 144 -29.74 6.22 -4.75
CA TYR A 144 -28.47 5.93 -4.10
C TYR A 144 -27.58 7.18 -3.97
N LYS A 145 -28.04 8.34 -4.44
CA LYS A 145 -27.22 9.55 -4.55
C LYS A 145 -26.61 9.95 -3.21
N GLU A 146 -27.38 9.93 -2.13
CA GLU A 146 -26.91 10.37 -0.83
C GLU A 146 -25.74 9.53 -0.29
N ILE A 147 -25.85 8.20 -0.36
CA ILE A 147 -24.78 7.30 0.09
C ILE A 147 -23.57 7.37 -0.83
N ILE A 148 -23.77 7.54 -2.14
CA ILE A 148 -22.68 7.74 -3.10
C ILE A 148 -21.92 9.03 -2.78
N ASP A 149 -22.62 10.16 -2.59
CA ASP A 149 -22.00 11.45 -2.30
C ASP A 149 -21.21 11.39 -0.98
N LYS A 150 -21.80 10.84 0.09
CA LYS A 150 -21.12 10.63 1.39
C LYS A 150 -19.87 9.76 1.27
N TYR A 151 -19.98 8.64 0.55
CA TYR A 151 -18.86 7.73 0.32
C TYR A 151 -17.72 8.41 -0.44
N LEU A 152 -18.05 9.15 -1.52
CA LEU A 152 -17.06 9.83 -2.34
C LEU A 152 -16.36 10.95 -1.58
N ASP A 153 -17.11 11.79 -0.86
CA ASP A 153 -16.56 12.87 -0.04
C ASP A 153 -15.55 12.36 0.98
N GLU A 154 -15.88 11.27 1.67
CA GLU A 154 -14.97 10.68 2.66
C GLU A 154 -13.79 9.96 2.00
N SER A 155 -14.01 9.31 0.84
CA SER A 155 -12.92 8.73 0.04
C SER A 155 -11.91 9.78 -0.42
N HIS A 156 -12.37 10.97 -0.79
CA HIS A 156 -11.51 12.10 -1.14
C HIS A 156 -10.68 12.59 0.05
N LYS A 157 -11.27 12.69 1.24
CA LYS A 157 -10.51 13.04 2.47
C LYS A 157 -9.46 11.99 2.81
N LEU A 158 -9.80 10.70 2.68
CA LEU A 158 -8.86 9.60 2.90
C LEU A 158 -7.74 9.61 1.86
N ALA A 159 -8.03 9.90 0.59
CA ALA A 159 -7.01 10.06 -0.44
C ALA A 159 -6.05 11.23 -0.12
N ALA A 160 -6.59 12.38 0.32
CA ALA A 160 -5.77 13.53 0.73
C ALA A 160 -4.87 13.20 1.93
N TYR A 161 -5.39 12.49 2.93
CA TYR A 161 -4.60 12.02 4.07
C TYR A 161 -3.45 11.08 3.64
N ARG A 162 -3.74 10.10 2.77
CA ARG A 162 -2.72 9.17 2.27
C ARG A 162 -1.63 9.90 1.48
N GLU A 163 -2.02 10.90 0.68
CA GLU A 163 -1.09 11.74 -0.06
C GLU A 163 -0.19 12.56 0.87
N GLU A 164 -0.74 13.14 1.93
CA GLU A 164 0.03 13.86 2.95
C GLU A 164 1.02 12.93 3.67
N CYS A 165 0.60 11.72 4.03
CA CYS A 165 1.47 10.70 4.61
C CYS A 165 2.62 10.33 3.67
N LYS A 166 2.31 10.13 2.38
CA LYS A 166 3.29 9.82 1.33
C LYS A 166 4.32 10.95 1.20
N ASP A 167 3.88 12.20 1.14
CA ASP A 167 4.78 13.36 1.00
C ASP A 167 5.70 13.53 2.21
N LYS A 168 5.17 13.36 3.44
CA LYS A 168 5.99 13.35 4.67
C LYS A 168 7.00 12.21 4.67
N ALA A 169 6.57 11.00 4.28
CA ALA A 169 7.45 9.85 4.19
C ALA A 169 8.62 10.10 3.22
N PHE A 170 8.33 10.62 2.02
CA PHE A 170 9.36 10.92 1.04
C PHE A 170 10.28 12.07 1.45
N LYS A 171 9.79 13.05 2.21
CA LYS A 171 10.66 14.09 2.78
C LYS A 171 11.70 13.49 3.72
N LEU A 172 11.28 12.61 4.64
CA LEU A 172 12.20 11.90 5.53
C LEU A 172 13.13 10.97 4.74
N PHE A 173 12.57 10.16 3.85
CA PHE A 173 13.31 9.20 3.03
C PHE A 173 14.36 9.89 2.16
N SER A 174 14.04 11.03 1.55
CA SER A 174 14.97 11.84 0.76
C SER A 174 16.08 12.43 1.63
N LYS A 175 15.77 12.86 2.86
CA LYS A 175 16.76 13.42 3.77
C LYS A 175 17.83 12.40 4.16
N TYR A 176 17.39 11.20 4.55
CA TYR A 176 18.26 10.15 5.08
C TYR A 176 18.63 9.10 4.04
N PHE A 177 18.42 9.36 2.74
CA PHE A 177 18.57 8.36 1.68
C PHE A 177 19.93 7.64 1.70
N PHE A 178 21.02 8.38 1.93
CA PHE A 178 22.38 7.85 2.00
C PHE A 178 22.77 7.30 3.37
N ASP A 179 21.87 7.34 4.34
CA ASP A 179 22.05 6.82 5.69
C ASP A 179 21.22 5.54 5.95
N LEU A 180 20.48 5.04 4.94
CA LEU A 180 19.71 3.80 5.01
C LEU A 180 20.60 2.55 4.80
N TRP A 181 21.60 2.40 5.65
CA TRP A 181 22.53 1.25 5.67
C TRP A 181 22.75 0.78 7.12
N ASP A 182 23.23 -0.45 7.25
CA ASP A 182 23.60 -1.12 8.50
C ASP A 182 25.12 -1.32 8.55
#